data_AF-A0A930F1F6-F1
#
_entry.id   AF-A0A930F1F6-F1
#
_cell.length_a   1.000
_cell.length_b   1.000
_cell.length_c   1.000
_cell.angle_alpha   90.00
_cell.angle_beta   90.00
_cell.angle_gamma   90.00
#
_symmetry.space_group_name_H-M   'P 1'
#
loop_
_entity.id
_entity.type
_entity.pdbx_description
1 polymer ?
#
loop_
_entity_poly.entity_id
_entity_poly.type
_entity_poly.pdbx_seq_one_letter_code
_entity_poly.pdbx_strand_id
1 'polypeptide(L)'
;MVRKILSTGFVLASIGLYAQTVITGEVHDTSGNAIPNVKVSFEGSTTETITDDKGKFVINIPSSKGTLTFSAENFHPFRRSVGANTPVVYVVMKEGSKEIPEVVISTQKKLEVNKLNIKNLDAPMTVNVLNRAVLQKWNINNIEEASKMVAGVNPVKQFAGFQFFNIRGFDNFVVLYDGIRDERHTITQSAPVASFANVERVEFLKGPSGDMFGHSALGGIINIIRKKPTYTTQGEAKFTIGSYNTYNVEMGVGGPISNKLRYRVDAGLMNTDGFKGIKEKNFNSS
;
A
#
# COMPACT_ATOMS: atom_id res chain seq x y z
N MET A 1 47.68 34.64 -41.91
CA MET A 1 46.80 34.28 -40.76
C MET A 1 45.57 33.62 -41.37
N VAL A 2 45.24 32.35 -41.18
CA VAL A 2 45.00 31.61 -39.92
C VAL A 2 45.20 30.10 -40.21
N ARG A 3 45.93 29.39 -39.35
CA ARG A 3 46.12 27.93 -39.41
C ARG A 3 44.92 27.23 -38.73
N LYS A 4 44.27 26.28 -39.42
CA LYS A 4 43.31 25.36 -38.80
C LYS A 4 44.05 24.16 -38.20
N ILE A 5 43.93 23.98 -36.89
CA ILE A 5 44.42 22.82 -36.15
C ILE A 5 43.25 21.84 -36.02
N LEU A 6 43.36 20.63 -36.58
CA LEU A 6 42.42 19.53 -36.33
C LEU A 6 42.82 18.83 -35.03
N SER A 7 41.95 18.83 -34.03
CA SER A 7 42.10 18.06 -32.80
C SER A 7 41.30 16.75 -32.90
N THR A 8 41.99 15.62 -32.97
CA THR A 8 41.39 14.28 -32.96
C THR A 8 41.03 13.88 -31.52
N GLY A 9 39.74 13.73 -31.22
CA GLY A 9 39.26 13.24 -29.92
C GLY A 9 39.37 11.73 -29.82
N PHE A 10 40.15 11.24 -28.86
CA PHE A 10 40.29 9.82 -28.52
C PHE A 10 39.24 9.45 -27.47
N VAL A 11 38.28 8.58 -27.80
CA VAL A 11 37.28 8.07 -26.86
C VAL A 11 37.82 6.79 -26.23
N LEU A 12 38.17 6.83 -24.93
CA LEU A 12 38.40 5.63 -24.14
C LEU A 12 37.04 4.97 -23.83
N ALA A 13 36.78 3.81 -24.42
CA ALA A 13 35.75 2.90 -23.95
C ALA A 13 36.33 2.05 -22.80
N SER A 14 35.89 2.32 -21.58
CA SER A 14 36.21 1.49 -20.41
C SER A 14 35.41 0.18 -20.47
N ILE A 15 36.09 -0.94 -20.72
CA ILE A 15 35.51 -2.28 -20.62
C ILE A 15 35.50 -2.68 -19.15
N GLY A 16 34.33 -2.72 -18.53
CA GLY A 16 34.18 -3.28 -17.19
C GLY A 16 34.30 -4.80 -17.22
N LEU A 17 35.38 -5.34 -16.64
CA LEU A 17 35.50 -6.77 -16.34
C LEU A 17 34.60 -7.10 -15.15
N TYR A 18 33.50 -7.83 -15.38
CA TYR A 18 32.71 -8.42 -14.31
C TYR A 18 33.39 -9.71 -13.82
N ALA A 19 33.84 -9.73 -12.57
CA ALA A 19 34.39 -10.94 -11.96
C ALA A 19 33.26 -11.95 -11.67
N GLN A 20 33.25 -13.08 -12.38
CA GLN A 20 32.36 -14.19 -12.07
C GLN A 20 32.88 -14.89 -10.81
N THR A 21 32.00 -15.10 -9.81
CA THR A 21 32.33 -15.80 -8.56
C THR A 21 31.67 -17.17 -8.55
N VAL A 22 32.42 -18.22 -8.23
CA VAL A 22 31.89 -19.59 -8.13
C VAL A 22 31.43 -19.84 -6.69
N ILE A 23 30.19 -20.27 -6.53
CA ILE A 23 29.64 -20.72 -5.25
C ILE A 23 29.29 -22.19 -5.35
N THR A 24 29.71 -22.95 -4.36
CA THR A 24 29.34 -24.36 -4.20
C THR A 24 28.50 -24.53 -2.94
N GLY A 25 27.78 -25.65 -2.83
CA GLY A 25 26.99 -25.89 -1.64
C GLY A 25 26.19 -27.18 -1.67
N GLU A 26 25.45 -27.41 -0.59
CA GLU A 26 24.61 -28.59 -0.38
C GLU A 26 23.25 -28.19 0.18
N VAL A 27 22.19 -28.91 -0.22
CA VAL A 27 20.80 -28.65 0.16
C VAL A 27 20.20 -29.90 0.80
N HIS A 28 19.66 -29.75 2.01
CA HIS A 28 19.08 -30.82 2.81
C HIS A 28 17.68 -30.46 3.32
N ASP A 29 16.89 -31.46 3.73
CA ASP A 29 15.64 -31.27 4.46
C ASP A 29 15.88 -31.10 5.97
N THR A 30 14.82 -30.88 6.74
CA THR A 30 14.89 -30.77 8.21
C THR A 30 15.28 -32.07 8.91
N SER A 31 15.20 -33.20 8.21
CA SER A 31 15.57 -34.54 8.69
C SER A 31 17.03 -34.89 8.36
N GLY A 32 17.73 -34.03 7.61
CA GLY A 32 19.12 -34.19 7.18
C GLY A 32 19.30 -34.91 5.84
N ASN A 33 18.22 -35.32 5.17
CA ASN A 33 18.32 -35.98 3.86
C ASN A 33 18.68 -34.96 2.78
N ALA A 34 19.52 -35.35 1.82
CA ALA A 34 19.85 -34.52 0.68
C ALA A 34 18.64 -34.35 -0.25
N ILE A 35 18.45 -33.14 -0.79
CA ILE A 35 17.34 -32.84 -1.70
C ILE A 35 17.88 -32.72 -3.13
N PRO A 36 17.59 -33.67 -4.03
CA PRO A 36 17.94 -33.57 -5.44
C PRO A 36 16.99 -32.64 -6.20
N ASN A 37 17.41 -32.19 -7.39
CA ASN A 37 16.58 -31.39 -8.31
C ASN A 37 16.11 -30.03 -7.75
N VAL A 38 16.81 -29.47 -6.78
CA VAL A 38 16.56 -28.11 -6.29
C VAL A 38 17.12 -27.13 -7.30
N LYS A 39 16.25 -26.31 -7.91
CA LYS A 39 16.68 -25.19 -8.74
C LYS A 39 17.29 -24.10 -7.84
N VAL A 40 18.53 -23.74 -8.14
CA VAL A 40 19.28 -22.66 -7.49
C VAL A 40 19.49 -21.53 -8.48
N SER A 41 18.97 -20.34 -8.20
CA SER A 41 19.08 -19.17 -9.09
C SER A 41 19.67 -17.96 -8.37
N PHE A 42 20.36 -17.08 -9.11
CA PHE A 42 20.87 -15.82 -8.57
C PHE A 42 19.93 -14.67 -8.89
N GLU A 43 19.48 -13.94 -7.87
CA GLU A 43 18.52 -12.86 -8.05
C GLU A 43 19.07 -11.72 -8.94
N GLY A 44 18.25 -11.30 -9.91
CA GLY A 44 18.62 -10.27 -10.87
C GLY A 44 19.54 -10.75 -12.01
N SER A 45 19.80 -12.06 -12.12
CA SER A 45 20.52 -12.69 -13.24
C SER A 45 19.71 -13.83 -13.84
N THR A 46 20.10 -14.28 -15.03
CA THR A 46 19.63 -15.53 -15.66
C THR A 46 20.47 -16.74 -15.26
N THR A 47 21.41 -16.59 -14.32
CA THR A 47 22.25 -17.68 -13.83
C THR A 47 21.44 -18.63 -12.95
N GLU A 48 21.34 -19.89 -13.36
CA GLU A 48 20.69 -20.96 -12.61
C GLU A 48 21.54 -22.24 -12.64
N THR A 49 21.35 -23.11 -11.65
CA THR A 49 21.87 -24.49 -11.60
C THR A 49 20.86 -25.37 -10.87
N ILE A 50 21.11 -26.68 -10.83
CA ILE A 50 20.24 -27.66 -10.15
C ILE A 50 21.10 -28.54 -9.25
N THR A 51 20.59 -28.96 -8.09
CA THR A 51 21.29 -29.91 -7.21
C THR A 51 21.32 -31.33 -7.78
N ASP A 52 22.43 -32.04 -7.56
CA ASP A 52 22.60 -33.45 -7.91
C ASP A 52 21.87 -34.41 -6.94
N ASP A 53 21.99 -35.72 -7.17
CA ASP A 53 21.40 -36.79 -6.33
C ASP A 53 21.87 -36.77 -4.86
N LYS A 54 22.96 -36.04 -4.57
CA LYS A 54 23.53 -35.84 -3.23
C LYS A 54 23.23 -34.44 -2.68
N GLY A 55 22.35 -33.68 -3.33
CA GLY A 55 21.97 -32.33 -2.92
C GLY A 55 23.03 -31.26 -3.18
N LYS A 56 24.11 -31.57 -3.92
CA LYS A 56 25.22 -30.63 -4.15
C LYS A 56 24.95 -29.76 -5.37
N PHE A 57 25.40 -28.51 -5.34
CA PHE A 57 25.32 -27.59 -6.48
C PHE A 57 26.60 -26.77 -6.66
N VAL A 58 26.79 -26.30 -7.89
CA VAL A 58 27.82 -25.34 -8.28
C VAL A 58 27.18 -24.28 -9.18
N ILE A 59 27.35 -23.00 -8.84
CA ILE A 59 26.78 -21.87 -9.58
C ILE A 59 27.81 -20.74 -9.76
N ASN A 60 27.87 -20.19 -10.97
CA ASN A 60 28.75 -19.06 -11.32
C ASN A 60 27.97 -17.75 -11.33
N ILE A 61 28.08 -16.98 -10.26
CA ILE A 61 27.31 -15.74 -10.11
C ILE A 61 28.05 -14.53 -10.73
N PRO A 62 27.33 -13.59 -11.35
CA PRO A 62 27.92 -12.44 -12.06
C PRO A 62 28.39 -11.30 -11.15
N SER A 63 28.17 -11.42 -9.84
CA SER A 63 28.51 -10.43 -8.82
C SER A 63 29.16 -11.13 -7.63
N SER A 64 30.11 -10.48 -6.94
CA SER A 64 30.74 -11.03 -5.73
C SER A 64 29.82 -11.05 -4.51
N LYS A 65 28.60 -10.51 -4.61
CA LYS A 65 27.59 -10.50 -3.55
C LYS A 65 26.18 -10.52 -4.13
N GLY A 66 25.24 -11.14 -3.41
CA GLY A 66 23.83 -11.12 -3.77
C GLY A 66 23.04 -12.19 -3.04
N THR A 67 21.91 -12.59 -3.61
CA THR A 67 20.99 -13.55 -3.00
C THR A 67 20.74 -14.72 -3.95
N LEU A 68 20.95 -15.93 -3.44
CA LEU A 68 20.56 -17.17 -4.10
C LEU A 68 19.15 -17.57 -3.65
N THR A 69 18.33 -18.01 -4.60
CA THR A 69 17.02 -18.60 -4.35
C THR A 69 17.06 -20.09 -4.64
N PHE A 70 16.50 -20.88 -3.73
CA PHE A 70 16.40 -22.33 -3.81
C PHE A 70 14.93 -22.71 -3.92
N SER A 71 14.55 -23.47 -4.95
CA SER A 71 13.17 -23.89 -5.19
C SER A 71 13.12 -25.33 -5.67
N ALA A 72 12.25 -26.14 -5.08
CA ALA A 72 11.99 -27.52 -5.45
C ALA A 72 10.48 -27.82 -5.30
N GLU A 73 10.02 -28.90 -5.92
CA GLU A 73 8.64 -29.38 -5.73
C GLU A 73 8.44 -29.80 -4.27
N ASN A 74 7.30 -29.42 -3.66
CA ASN A 74 6.96 -29.72 -2.27
C ASN A 74 7.90 -29.13 -1.20
N PHE A 75 8.74 -28.14 -1.54
CA PHE A 75 9.52 -27.38 -0.55
C PHE A 75 9.24 -25.87 -0.63
N HIS A 76 9.23 -25.22 0.53
CA HIS A 76 9.10 -23.76 0.61
C HIS A 76 10.35 -23.12 0.01
N PRO A 77 10.21 -22.15 -0.92
CA PRO A 77 11.37 -21.46 -1.48
C PRO A 77 12.22 -20.83 -0.39
N PHE A 78 13.53 -21.04 -0.47
CA PHE A 78 14.48 -20.53 0.51
C PHE A 78 15.41 -19.50 -0.14
N ARG A 79 15.70 -18.40 0.57
CA ARG A 79 16.61 -17.34 0.09
C ARG A 79 17.84 -17.26 0.98
N ARG A 80 19.02 -17.21 0.36
CA ARG A 80 20.30 -17.12 1.08
C ARG A 80 21.16 -16.00 0.51
N SER A 81 21.55 -15.06 1.36
CA SER A 81 22.56 -14.06 1.00
C SER A 81 23.95 -14.67 0.97
N VAL A 82 24.70 -14.34 -0.08
CA VAL A 82 26.09 -14.78 -0.32
C VAL A 82 26.97 -13.55 -0.57
N GLY A 83 28.21 -13.60 -0.10
CA GLY A 83 29.18 -12.52 -0.26
C GLY A 83 30.53 -13.03 -0.79
N ALA A 84 31.47 -12.10 -0.96
CA ALA A 84 32.75 -12.36 -1.62
C ALA A 84 33.61 -13.44 -0.93
N ASN A 85 33.35 -13.71 0.35
CA ASN A 85 34.06 -14.69 1.18
C ASN A 85 33.18 -15.92 1.53
N THR A 86 32.10 -16.18 0.78
CA THR A 86 31.18 -17.31 1.05
C THR A 86 31.26 -18.36 -0.07
N PRO A 87 32.39 -19.09 -0.21
CA PRO A 87 32.55 -20.03 -1.32
C PRO A 87 31.65 -21.26 -1.20
N VAL A 88 31.24 -21.62 0.03
CA VAL A 88 30.43 -22.81 0.34
C VAL A 88 29.17 -22.43 1.10
N VAL A 89 28.01 -22.93 0.66
CA VAL A 89 26.70 -22.65 1.25
C VAL A 89 26.00 -23.94 1.65
N TYR A 90 25.52 -24.01 2.90
CA TYR A 90 24.67 -25.10 3.38
C TYR A 90 23.24 -24.59 3.57
N VAL A 91 22.27 -25.29 2.99
CA VAL A 91 20.85 -24.91 3.01
C VAL A 91 19.99 -26.02 3.57
N VAL A 92 19.09 -25.67 4.48
CA VAL A 92 18.03 -26.57 4.97
C VAL A 92 16.68 -26.04 4.49
N MET A 93 16.00 -26.79 3.63
CA MET A 93 14.66 -26.47 3.15
C MET A 93 13.61 -27.21 3.98
N LYS A 94 12.44 -26.58 4.15
CA LYS A 94 11.28 -27.18 4.83
C LYS A 94 10.28 -27.67 3.80
N GLU A 95 9.74 -28.86 4.02
CA GLU A 95 8.64 -29.39 3.24
C GLU A 95 7.42 -28.45 3.27
N GLY A 96 6.63 -28.51 2.22
CA GLY A 96 5.48 -27.66 1.93
C GLY A 96 5.60 -27.05 0.54
N SER A 97 4.52 -27.01 -0.23
CA SER A 97 4.56 -26.45 -1.58
C SER A 97 4.79 -24.94 -1.54
N LYS A 98 5.27 -24.38 -2.65
CA LYS A 98 5.23 -22.95 -2.91
C LYS A 98 3.78 -22.49 -2.69
N GLU A 99 3.49 -21.90 -1.54
CA GLU A 99 2.43 -20.92 -1.45
C GLU A 99 2.75 -19.96 -2.58
N ILE A 100 1.90 -19.94 -3.62
CA ILE A 100 1.97 -18.88 -4.60
C ILE A 100 1.93 -17.63 -3.72
N PRO A 101 3.03 -16.85 -3.61
CA PRO A 101 2.84 -15.54 -3.06
C PRO A 101 1.83 -14.96 -4.02
N GLU A 102 0.60 -14.76 -3.55
CA GLU A 102 -0.37 -13.98 -4.29
C GLU A 102 0.43 -12.80 -4.80
N VAL A 103 0.56 -12.70 -6.13
CA VAL A 103 1.19 -11.53 -6.73
C VAL A 103 0.16 -10.43 -6.53
N VAL A 104 0.06 -9.98 -5.29
CA VAL A 104 -0.37 -8.64 -4.99
C VAL A 104 0.75 -7.83 -5.59
N ILE A 105 0.52 -7.31 -6.80
CA ILE A 105 1.13 -6.06 -7.21
C ILE A 105 0.68 -5.06 -6.14
N SER A 106 1.44 -5.06 -5.05
CA SER A 106 1.09 -4.33 -3.87
C SER A 106 1.63 -2.93 -4.05
N THR A 107 0.83 -2.12 -4.73
CA THR A 107 0.53 -0.80 -4.20
C THR A 107 -0.44 -0.89 -3.00
N GLN A 108 -0.62 -2.06 -2.39
CA GLN A 108 -1.33 -2.23 -1.13
C GLN A 108 -0.37 -1.94 0.01
N LYS A 109 -0.22 -0.64 0.29
CA LYS A 109 -0.07 -0.17 1.67
C LYS A 109 -0.98 -1.05 2.53
N LYS A 110 -0.40 -1.92 3.37
CA LYS A 110 -1.12 -2.83 4.27
C LYS A 110 -2.19 -1.98 4.95
N LEU A 111 -3.45 -2.19 4.58
CA LEU A 111 -4.55 -1.38 5.10
C LEU A 111 -4.76 -1.88 6.52
N GLU A 112 -4.08 -1.24 7.47
CA GLU A 112 -4.29 -1.43 8.91
C GLU A 112 -5.72 -1.01 9.21
N VAL A 113 -6.66 -1.96 9.22
CA VAL A 113 -8.03 -1.66 9.62
C VAL A 113 -8.04 -1.51 11.12
N ASN A 114 -8.44 -0.31 11.56
CA ASN A 114 -8.36 0.15 12.93
C ASN A 114 -6.92 0.18 13.50
N LYS A 115 -6.71 0.94 14.58
CA LYS A 115 -5.45 0.96 15.35
C LYS A 115 -5.06 -0.40 15.98
N LEU A 116 -5.76 -1.48 15.65
CA LEU A 116 -5.64 -2.80 16.27
C LEU A 116 -4.93 -3.84 15.41
N ASN A 117 -4.41 -3.48 14.22
CA ASN A 117 -3.61 -4.39 13.37
C ASN A 117 -4.29 -5.74 13.07
N ILE A 118 -5.61 -5.81 13.13
CA ILE A 118 -6.32 -7.07 12.85
C ILE A 118 -6.32 -7.23 11.33
N LYS A 119 -5.76 -8.34 10.84
CA LYS A 119 -5.85 -8.70 9.42
C LYS A 119 -7.33 -8.77 9.06
N ASN A 120 -7.69 -8.27 7.87
CA ASN A 120 -9.06 -8.35 7.33
C ASN A 120 -9.64 -9.77 7.31
N LEU A 121 -8.80 -10.81 7.43
CA LEU A 121 -9.19 -12.22 7.45
C LEU A 121 -9.57 -12.74 8.85
N ASP A 122 -9.10 -12.11 9.92
CA ASP A 122 -9.25 -12.61 11.30
C ASP A 122 -10.36 -11.86 12.08
N ALA A 123 -10.92 -10.79 11.50
CA ALA A 123 -12.01 -10.05 12.09
C ALA A 123 -13.35 -10.73 11.73
N PRO A 124 -14.22 -11.10 12.70
CA PRO A 124 -15.54 -11.69 12.43
C PRO A 124 -16.54 -10.70 11.80
N MET A 125 -16.06 -9.58 11.28
CA MET A 125 -16.85 -8.46 10.76
C MET A 125 -16.42 -8.13 9.33
N THR A 126 -17.39 -7.72 8.52
CA THR A 126 -17.12 -7.36 7.12
C THR A 126 -16.56 -5.95 7.05
N VAL A 127 -15.31 -5.83 6.58
CA VAL A 127 -14.65 -4.54 6.38
C VAL A 127 -14.51 -4.22 4.90
N ASN A 128 -14.84 -3.00 4.51
CA ASN A 128 -14.63 -2.48 3.16
C ASN A 128 -13.71 -1.28 3.25
N VAL A 129 -12.63 -1.27 2.48
CA VAL A 129 -11.64 -0.20 2.52
C VAL A 129 -11.54 0.48 1.16
N LEU A 130 -11.85 1.76 1.13
CA LEU A 130 -11.67 2.62 -0.05
C LEU A 130 -10.37 3.39 0.13
N ASN A 131 -9.30 2.88 -0.48
CA ASN A 131 -7.97 3.50 -0.42
C ASN A 131 -7.84 4.69 -1.37
N ARG A 132 -6.75 5.46 -1.24
CA ARG A 132 -6.50 6.66 -2.06
C ARG A 132 -6.59 6.40 -3.56
N ALA A 133 -6.08 5.26 -4.04
CA ALA A 133 -6.13 4.90 -5.45
C ALA A 133 -7.57 4.74 -5.95
N VAL A 134 -8.43 4.09 -5.16
CA VAL A 134 -9.87 3.95 -5.47
C VAL A 134 -10.56 5.32 -5.42
N LEU A 135 -10.32 6.10 -4.36
CA LEU A 135 -10.92 7.43 -4.21
C LEU A 135 -10.55 8.36 -5.38
N GLN A 136 -9.29 8.34 -5.83
CA GLN A 136 -8.83 9.13 -6.97
C GLN A 136 -9.39 8.62 -8.30
N LYS A 137 -9.34 7.29 -8.54
CA LYS A 137 -9.79 6.69 -9.80
C LYS A 137 -11.26 6.98 -10.11
N TRP A 138 -12.10 6.99 -9.07
CA TRP A 138 -13.53 7.24 -9.19
C TRP A 138 -13.95 8.67 -8.84
N ASN A 139 -12.97 9.56 -8.59
CA ASN A 139 -13.19 10.95 -8.18
C ASN A 139 -14.17 11.09 -7.00
N ILE A 140 -14.04 10.22 -6.00
CA ILE A 140 -14.85 10.21 -4.79
C ILE A 140 -14.29 11.26 -3.84
N ASN A 141 -15.05 12.32 -3.59
CA ASN A 141 -14.56 13.49 -2.84
C ASN A 141 -15.27 13.72 -1.50
N ASN A 142 -16.31 12.95 -1.20
CA ASN A 142 -17.06 13.01 0.04
C ASN A 142 -17.50 11.61 0.50
N ILE A 143 -17.95 11.52 1.76
CA ILE A 143 -18.36 10.24 2.36
C ILE A 143 -19.68 9.70 1.79
N GLU A 144 -20.55 10.57 1.28
CA GLU A 144 -21.78 10.15 0.59
C GLU A 144 -21.46 9.33 -0.68
N GLU A 145 -20.58 9.83 -1.55
CA GLU A 145 -20.09 9.13 -2.72
C GLU A 145 -19.34 7.85 -2.36
N ALA A 146 -18.51 7.90 -1.31
CA ALA A 146 -17.78 6.75 -0.81
C ALA A 146 -18.72 5.63 -0.39
N SER A 147 -19.79 5.96 0.36
CA SER A 147 -20.77 4.98 0.81
C SER A 147 -21.47 4.24 -0.34
N LYS A 148 -21.72 4.92 -1.47
CA LYS A 148 -22.36 4.32 -2.66
C LYS A 148 -21.51 3.21 -3.28
N MET A 149 -20.20 3.19 -3.00
CA MET A 149 -19.29 2.13 -3.46
C MET A 149 -19.28 0.90 -2.55
N VAL A 150 -19.96 0.95 -1.40
CA VAL A 150 -19.92 -0.11 -0.38
C VAL A 150 -21.29 -0.76 -0.24
N ALA A 151 -21.38 -2.04 -0.60
CA ALA A 151 -22.62 -2.80 -0.48
C ALA A 151 -23.14 -2.84 0.96
N GLY A 152 -24.41 -2.50 1.14
CA GLY A 152 -25.10 -2.46 2.43
C GLY A 152 -24.87 -1.18 3.23
N VAL A 153 -24.25 -0.15 2.65
CA VAL A 153 -24.18 1.21 3.19
C VAL A 153 -24.97 2.12 2.26
N ASN A 154 -26.03 2.73 2.78
CA ASN A 154 -26.92 3.57 1.98
C ASN A 154 -27.00 4.98 2.59
N PRO A 155 -26.65 6.04 1.85
CA PRO A 155 -26.86 7.40 2.31
C PRO A 155 -28.36 7.71 2.39
N VAL A 156 -28.80 8.25 3.52
CA VAL A 156 -30.15 8.76 3.73
C VAL A 156 -30.08 10.27 3.54
N LYS A 157 -30.73 10.77 2.49
CA LYS A 157 -30.72 12.21 2.19
C LYS A 157 -31.55 12.96 3.24
N GLN A 158 -30.91 13.82 4.01
CA GLN A 158 -31.59 14.80 4.85
C GLN A 158 -30.98 16.20 4.61
N PHE A 159 -31.79 17.24 4.84
CA PHE A 159 -31.48 18.62 4.51
C PHE A 159 -30.29 19.18 5.32
N ALA A 160 -29.67 20.25 4.79
CA ALA A 160 -28.75 21.16 5.50
C ALA A 160 -27.33 20.65 5.83
N GLY A 161 -26.74 19.79 4.99
CA GLY A 161 -25.32 19.40 5.11
C GLY A 161 -25.04 18.31 6.15
N PHE A 162 -26.09 17.74 6.74
CA PHE A 162 -25.99 16.54 7.55
C PHE A 162 -26.01 15.28 6.66
N GLN A 163 -25.12 14.33 6.96
CA GLN A 163 -24.95 13.10 6.18
C GLN A 163 -25.30 11.89 7.06
N PHE A 164 -26.47 11.31 6.81
CA PHE A 164 -26.97 10.12 7.50
C PHE A 164 -26.75 8.88 6.64
N PHE A 165 -26.51 7.74 7.27
CA PHE A 165 -26.28 6.48 6.59
C PHE A 165 -27.03 5.34 7.28
N ASN A 166 -27.59 4.46 6.46
CA ASN A 166 -28.07 3.16 6.92
C ASN A 166 -27.00 2.10 6.60
N ILE A 167 -26.54 1.37 7.62
CA ILE A 167 -25.60 0.25 7.46
C ILE A 167 -26.34 -1.04 7.81
N ARG A 168 -26.54 -1.92 6.82
CA ARG A 168 -27.30 -3.17 6.94
C ARG A 168 -28.70 -2.99 7.56
N GLY A 169 -29.36 -1.87 7.26
CA GLY A 169 -30.71 -1.56 7.74
C GLY A 169 -30.78 -0.86 9.10
N PHE A 170 -29.64 -0.63 9.76
CA PHE A 170 -29.56 0.17 10.98
C PHE A 170 -29.14 1.61 10.63
N ASP A 171 -29.82 2.58 11.22
CA ASP A 171 -29.56 4.02 11.11
C ASP A 171 -28.55 4.53 12.15
N ASN A 172 -28.11 3.67 13.07
CA ASN A 172 -27.15 3.99 14.12
C ASN A 172 -25.74 3.48 13.78
N PHE A 173 -24.77 4.39 13.68
CA PHE A 173 -23.38 4.09 13.37
C PHE A 173 -22.43 5.00 14.17
N VAL A 174 -21.12 4.77 14.04
CA VAL A 174 -20.09 5.62 14.64
C VAL A 174 -19.13 6.10 13.58
N VAL A 175 -18.76 7.39 13.63
CA VAL A 175 -17.69 7.96 12.79
C VAL A 175 -16.42 8.10 13.61
N LEU A 176 -15.31 7.60 13.07
CA LEU A 176 -13.98 7.73 13.64
C LEU A 176 -13.08 8.54 12.71
N TYR A 177 -12.16 9.31 13.29
CA TYR A 177 -10.98 9.87 12.61
C TYR A 177 -9.73 9.25 13.20
N ASP A 178 -8.94 8.56 12.38
CA ASP A 178 -7.75 7.82 12.80
C ASP A 178 -8.02 6.91 14.01
N GLY A 179 -9.18 6.25 14.02
CA GLY A 179 -9.63 5.37 15.09
C GLY A 179 -10.09 6.08 16.38
N ILE A 180 -10.20 7.40 16.39
CA ILE A 180 -10.75 8.18 17.51
C ILE A 180 -12.16 8.63 17.15
N ARG A 181 -13.10 8.47 18.08
CA ARG A 181 -14.51 8.83 17.87
C ARG A 181 -14.68 10.34 17.66
N ASP A 182 -15.48 10.70 16.67
CA ASP A 182 -15.91 12.08 16.45
C ASP A 182 -17.24 12.34 17.18
N GLU A 183 -17.18 12.96 18.36
CA GLU A 183 -18.39 13.20 19.16
C GLU A 183 -19.37 14.19 18.53
N ARG A 184 -18.97 14.96 17.51
CA ARG A 184 -19.90 15.79 16.71
C ARG A 184 -20.96 14.92 16.02
N HIS A 185 -20.56 13.71 15.63
CA HIS A 185 -21.47 12.71 15.08
C HIS A 185 -22.44 12.19 16.14
N THR A 186 -21.97 11.91 17.37
CA THR A 186 -22.84 11.43 18.47
C THR A 186 -23.99 12.39 18.78
N ILE A 187 -23.80 13.70 18.58
CA ILE A 187 -24.81 14.74 18.85
C ILE A 187 -25.83 14.88 17.71
N THR A 188 -25.41 14.68 16.45
CA THR A 188 -26.22 15.02 15.27
C THR A 188 -26.57 13.83 14.39
N GLN A 189 -26.05 12.64 14.72
CA GLN A 189 -26.08 11.41 13.91
C GLN A 189 -25.62 11.59 12.45
N SER A 190 -24.83 12.64 12.19
CA SER A 190 -24.34 13.00 10.86
C SER A 190 -22.84 12.79 10.74
N ALA A 191 -22.33 12.42 9.57
CA ALA A 191 -20.90 12.44 9.28
C ALA A 191 -20.49 13.84 8.75
N PRO A 192 -19.76 14.67 9.52
CA PRO A 192 -19.42 16.04 9.11
C PRO A 192 -18.22 16.10 8.15
N VAL A 193 -18.10 15.15 7.22
CA VAL A 193 -16.91 15.01 6.36
C VAL A 193 -17.06 15.85 5.11
N ALA A 194 -16.63 17.11 5.19
CA ALA A 194 -16.80 18.07 4.11
C ALA A 194 -15.98 17.78 2.85
N SER A 195 -14.82 17.13 2.97
CA SER A 195 -13.94 16.84 1.82
C SER A 195 -12.89 15.78 2.13
N PHE A 196 -12.54 14.98 1.13
CA PHE A 196 -11.47 13.96 1.19
C PHE A 196 -10.07 14.47 0.83
N ALA A 197 -9.84 15.79 0.75
CA ALA A 197 -8.54 16.37 0.41
C ALA A 197 -7.39 15.86 1.30
N ASN A 198 -7.63 15.68 2.60
CA ASN A 198 -6.65 15.16 3.56
C ASN A 198 -6.85 13.67 3.92
N VAL A 199 -7.74 12.98 3.21
CA VAL A 199 -8.09 11.59 3.49
C VAL A 199 -7.21 10.65 2.67
N GLU A 200 -6.61 9.68 3.36
CA GLU A 200 -5.86 8.58 2.75
C GLU A 200 -6.78 7.43 2.37
N ARG A 201 -7.70 7.08 3.27
CA ARG A 201 -8.67 6.01 3.04
C ARG A 201 -9.87 6.15 3.96
N VAL A 202 -10.94 5.48 3.57
CA VAL A 202 -12.13 5.30 4.40
C VAL A 202 -12.39 3.81 4.59
N GLU A 203 -12.67 3.43 5.82
CA GLU A 203 -12.95 2.04 6.22
C GLU A 203 -14.40 1.96 6.71
N PHE A 204 -15.15 1.02 6.15
CA PHE A 204 -16.53 0.73 6.57
C PHE A 204 -16.56 -0.65 7.21
N LEU A 205 -16.74 -0.66 8.53
CA LEU A 205 -16.89 -1.87 9.32
C LEU A 205 -18.38 -2.08 9.54
N LYS A 206 -18.91 -3.18 9.00
CA LYS A 206 -20.35 -3.45 8.99
C LYS A 206 -20.72 -4.44 10.08
N GLY A 207 -21.70 -4.09 10.89
CA GLY A 207 -22.22 -4.91 11.99
C GLY A 207 -21.85 -4.39 13.38
N PRO A 208 -22.41 -5.02 14.44
CA PRO A 208 -22.27 -4.54 15.80
C PRO A 208 -20.81 -4.48 16.23
N SER A 209 -20.36 -3.29 16.65
CA SER A 209 -18.97 -3.04 17.05
C SER A 209 -18.86 -2.32 18.41
N GLY A 210 -19.89 -2.47 19.25
CA GLY A 210 -20.02 -1.76 20.52
C GLY A 210 -18.90 -2.02 21.53
N ASP A 211 -18.35 -3.24 21.53
CA ASP A 211 -17.28 -3.63 22.45
C ASP A 211 -15.95 -2.92 22.17
N MET A 212 -15.71 -2.55 20.91
CA MET A 212 -14.44 -1.96 20.48
C MET A 212 -14.48 -0.43 20.43
N PHE A 213 -15.66 0.17 20.22
CA PHE A 213 -15.80 1.62 19.95
C PHE A 213 -16.95 2.30 20.70
N GLY A 214 -17.55 1.61 21.68
CA GLY A 214 -18.52 2.16 22.64
C GLY A 214 -19.97 2.17 22.13
N HIS A 215 -20.82 2.89 22.86
CA HIS A 215 -22.27 2.98 22.61
C HIS A 215 -22.60 3.41 21.16
N SER A 216 -23.75 3.00 20.62
CA SER A 216 -24.26 3.42 19.29
C SER A 216 -23.59 2.84 18.02
N ALA A 217 -22.77 1.78 18.11
CA ALA A 217 -22.17 1.14 16.92
C ALA A 217 -22.97 -0.09 16.39
N LEU A 218 -24.31 -0.02 16.36
CA LEU A 218 -25.16 -1.17 15.99
C LEU A 218 -25.09 -1.52 14.50
N GLY A 219 -25.20 -0.52 13.62
CA GLY A 219 -25.03 -0.68 12.17
C GLY A 219 -23.57 -0.87 11.79
N GLY A 220 -22.67 -0.23 12.54
CA GLY A 220 -21.22 -0.38 12.38
C GLY A 220 -20.49 0.94 12.49
N ILE A 221 -19.34 1.02 11.82
CA ILE A 221 -18.37 2.10 11.96
C ILE A 221 -17.88 2.57 10.60
N ILE A 222 -17.75 3.88 10.46
CA ILE A 222 -17.07 4.55 9.35
C ILE A 222 -15.81 5.19 9.93
N ASN A 223 -14.63 4.67 9.57
CA ASN A 223 -13.35 5.19 10.04
C ASN A 223 -12.61 5.90 8.91
N ILE A 224 -12.33 7.18 9.11
CA ILE A 224 -11.67 8.06 8.16
C ILE A 224 -10.21 8.17 8.57
N ILE A 225 -9.32 7.71 7.71
CA ILE A 225 -7.89 7.73 7.97
C ILE A 225 -7.27 8.87 7.18
N ARG A 226 -6.60 9.77 7.90
CA ARG A 226 -5.92 10.92 7.29
C ARG A 226 -4.56 10.53 6.71
N LYS A 227 -4.10 11.34 5.76
CA LYS A 227 -2.74 11.26 5.22
C LYS A 227 -1.74 11.52 6.34
N LYS A 228 -0.63 10.77 6.32
CA LYS A 228 0.43 10.86 7.35
C LYS A 228 1.68 11.51 6.74
N PRO A 229 2.52 12.16 7.57
CA PRO A 229 3.83 12.64 7.15
C PRO A 229 4.70 11.51 6.59
N THR A 230 5.41 11.79 5.50
CA THR A 230 6.26 10.82 4.79
C THR A 230 7.74 10.99 5.11
N TYR A 231 8.52 9.95 4.85
CA TYR A 231 9.99 9.99 5.01
C TYR A 231 10.69 10.72 3.87
N THR A 232 10.00 10.92 2.75
CA THR A 232 10.47 11.67 1.58
C THR A 232 9.57 12.87 1.35
N THR A 233 10.16 13.97 0.87
CA THR A 233 9.38 15.14 0.45
C THR A 233 8.53 14.78 -0.76
N GLN A 234 7.23 15.00 -0.64
CA GLN A 234 6.25 14.75 -1.69
C GLN A 234 5.17 15.83 -1.67
N GLY A 235 4.70 16.21 -2.86
CA GLY A 235 3.60 17.12 -3.06
C GLY A 235 2.56 16.51 -3.99
N GLU A 236 1.30 16.86 -3.81
CA GLU A 236 0.22 16.54 -4.74
C GLU A 236 -0.65 17.79 -4.95
N ALA A 237 -1.15 17.95 -6.17
CA ALA A 237 -2.14 18.96 -6.51
C ALA A 237 -3.15 18.32 -7.46
N LYS A 238 -4.43 18.63 -7.26
CA LYS A 238 -5.54 18.16 -8.09
C LYS A 238 -6.46 19.32 -8.37
N PHE A 239 -6.81 19.47 -9.64
CA PHE A 239 -7.78 20.43 -10.12
C PHE A 239 -8.89 19.67 -10.83
N THR A 240 -10.15 19.98 -10.53
CA THR A 240 -11.31 19.35 -11.16
C THR A 240 -12.29 20.42 -11.57
N ILE A 241 -12.75 20.32 -12.82
CA ILE A 241 -13.84 21.12 -13.38
C ILE A 241 -14.95 20.18 -13.81
N GLY A 242 -16.20 20.60 -13.66
CA GLY A 242 -17.35 19.78 -14.03
C GLY A 242 -18.64 20.57 -14.21
N SER A 243 -19.72 19.84 -14.51
CA SER A 243 -21.06 20.39 -14.65
C SER A 243 -21.51 21.19 -13.42
N TYR A 244 -22.50 22.06 -13.58
CA TYR A 244 -23.01 22.94 -12.51
C TYR A 244 -21.97 23.91 -11.95
N ASN A 245 -21.10 24.45 -12.83
CA ASN A 245 -19.99 25.33 -12.44
C ASN A 245 -19.16 24.73 -11.29
N THR A 246 -18.91 23.41 -11.34
CA THR A 246 -18.16 22.74 -10.29
C THR A 246 -16.67 23.00 -10.49
N TYR A 247 -16.03 23.54 -9.46
CA TYR A 247 -14.58 23.72 -9.37
C TYR A 247 -14.08 23.15 -8.05
N ASN A 248 -13.10 22.26 -8.11
CA ASN A 248 -12.47 21.68 -6.93
C ASN A 248 -10.94 21.77 -7.07
N VAL A 249 -10.29 22.22 -6.00
CA VAL A 249 -8.85 22.39 -5.89
C VAL A 249 -8.40 21.69 -4.62
N GLU A 250 -7.52 20.70 -4.75
CA GLU A 250 -6.88 20.02 -3.62
C GLU A 250 -5.36 20.17 -3.77
N MET A 251 -4.68 20.49 -2.68
CA MET A 251 -3.23 20.58 -2.62
C MET A 251 -2.74 19.96 -1.32
N GLY A 252 -1.59 19.30 -1.36
CA GLY A 252 -0.97 18.74 -0.16
C GLY A 252 0.53 18.60 -0.30
N VAL A 253 1.25 18.83 0.78
CA VAL A 253 2.71 18.71 0.83
C VAL A 253 3.12 18.07 2.14
N GLY A 254 4.10 17.17 2.10
CA GLY A 254 4.65 16.57 3.31
C GLY A 254 6.04 16.02 3.09
N GLY A 255 6.73 15.75 4.20
CA GLY A 255 8.10 15.24 4.18
C GLY A 255 8.81 15.42 5.50
N PRO A 256 10.12 15.10 5.57
CA PRO A 256 10.93 15.36 6.74
C PRO A 256 11.31 16.86 6.84
N ILE A 257 11.17 17.42 8.05
CA ILE A 257 11.86 18.67 8.43
C ILE A 257 13.25 18.33 8.96
N SER A 258 13.38 17.19 9.67
CA SER A 258 14.63 16.66 10.19
C SER A 258 14.56 15.13 10.28
N ASN A 259 15.64 14.48 10.73
CA ASN A 259 15.66 13.02 10.95
C ASN A 259 14.63 12.52 11.97
N LYS A 260 14.08 13.41 12.82
CA LYS A 260 13.10 13.05 13.87
C LYS A 260 11.73 13.71 13.66
N LEU A 261 11.64 14.76 12.84
CA LEU A 261 10.42 15.53 12.65
C LEU A 261 9.96 15.47 11.19
N ARG A 262 8.69 15.15 10.98
CA ARG A 262 8.05 15.13 9.68
C ARG A 262 6.76 15.95 9.71
N TYR A 263 6.42 16.53 8.58
CA TYR A 263 5.21 17.35 8.42
C TYR A 263 4.33 16.83 7.30
N ARG A 264 3.04 17.18 7.39
CA ARG A 264 2.05 17.04 6.33
C ARG A 264 1.08 18.22 6.46
N VAL A 265 0.81 18.87 5.34
CA VAL A 265 -0.18 19.95 5.22
C VAL A 265 -1.04 19.63 4.01
N ASP A 266 -2.35 19.67 4.18
CA ASP A 266 -3.35 19.42 3.14
C ASP A 266 -4.39 20.55 3.14
N ALA A 267 -4.83 20.97 1.95
CA ALA A 267 -5.88 21.96 1.76
C ALA A 267 -6.78 21.56 0.59
N GLY A 268 -8.08 21.78 0.74
CA GLY A 268 -9.09 21.47 -0.26
C GLY A 268 -10.19 22.53 -0.30
N LEU A 269 -10.57 22.95 -1.50
CA LEU A 269 -11.62 23.91 -1.78
C LEU A 269 -12.50 23.38 -2.90
N MET A 270 -13.79 23.20 -2.63
CA MET A 270 -14.78 22.81 -3.61
C MET A 270 -15.92 23.83 -3.65
N ASN A 271 -16.35 24.18 -4.85
CA ASN A 271 -17.54 24.99 -5.10
C ASN A 271 -18.37 24.36 -6.23
N THR A 272 -19.68 24.28 -6.07
CA THR A 272 -20.62 23.82 -7.11
C THR A 272 -21.97 24.50 -6.94
N ASP A 273 -22.65 24.81 -8.05
CA ASP A 273 -24.02 25.31 -8.04
C ASP A 273 -25.06 24.20 -7.80
N GLY A 274 -24.63 22.94 -7.93
CA GLY A 274 -25.47 21.76 -7.74
C GLY A 274 -26.56 21.59 -8.81
N PHE A 275 -27.10 20.39 -8.92
CA PHE A 275 -28.15 20.09 -9.92
C PHE A 275 -29.48 20.82 -9.66
N LYS A 276 -29.77 21.15 -8.40
CA LYS A 276 -31.02 21.84 -7.98
C LYS A 276 -30.81 23.31 -7.62
N GLY A 277 -29.67 23.92 -7.98
CA GLY A 277 -29.31 25.28 -7.53
C GLY A 277 -28.96 25.36 -6.03
N ILE A 278 -28.77 24.20 -5.39
CA ILE A 278 -28.27 24.12 -4.02
C ILE A 278 -26.76 24.27 -4.10
N LYS A 279 -26.28 25.47 -3.80
CA LYS A 279 -24.85 25.77 -3.81
C LYS A 279 -24.16 25.07 -2.66
N GLU A 280 -23.08 24.36 -2.95
CA GLU A 280 -22.22 23.74 -1.96
C GLU A 280 -20.83 24.34 -2.03
N LYS A 281 -20.34 24.80 -0.88
CA LYS A 281 -18.98 25.31 -0.71
C LYS A 281 -18.32 24.56 0.45
N ASN A 282 -17.32 23.75 0.13
CA ASN A 282 -16.59 22.97 1.11
C ASN A 282 -15.14 23.46 1.19
N PHE A 283 -14.68 23.69 2.42
CA PHE A 283 -13.28 23.96 2.72
C PHE A 283 -12.80 22.96 3.76
N ASN A 284 -11.61 22.40 3.53
CA ASN A 284 -10.94 21.54 4.49
C ASN A 284 -9.45 21.84 4.48
N SER A 285 -8.85 21.91 5.67
CA SER A 285 -7.41 22.08 5.84
C SER A 285 -6.95 21.29 7.07
N SER A 286 -5.75 20.70 7.01
CA SER A 286 -5.14 20.00 8.15
C SER A 286 -3.63 20.00 8.08
#